data_AF-A0A7Y2G9B5-F1
#
_entry.id   AF-A0A7Y2G9B5-F1
#
_cell.length_a   1.000
_cell.length_b   1.000
_cell.length_c   1.000
_cell.angle_alpha   90.00
_cell.angle_beta   90.00
_cell.angle_gamma   90.00
#
_symmetry.space_group_name_H-M   'P 1'
#
loop_
_entity.id
_entity.type
_entity.pdbx_description
1 polymer ?
#
loop_
_entity_poly.entity_id
_entity_poly.type
_entity_poly.pdbx_seq_one_letter_code
_entity_poly.pdbx_strand_id
1 'polypeptide(L)'
;MSTNSESNYTEVRAVPSVSRDRWLEHARKKLEKGYALIVSEKRKNANFYLAGRGYETCQHKTALLLIKQGVVKKAGKHHLGVVYLLSDDAKIVLPPAPVIVDDDDDETTADSESDAGYEDMLDELDDEVEDDDEEDDEEEDKTSRTSSEDE
;
A
#
# COMPACT_ATOMS: atom_id res chain seq x y z
N MET A 1 40.05 41.80 -0.17
CA MET A 1 38.63 41.89 -0.56
C MET A 1 38.22 40.50 -0.98
N SER A 2 37.63 39.71 -0.08
CA SER A 2 37.23 38.33 -0.36
C SER A 2 35.73 38.31 -0.64
N THR A 3 35.35 37.86 -1.84
CA THR A 3 33.96 37.75 -2.27
C THR A 3 33.33 36.52 -1.60
N ASN A 4 32.47 36.77 -0.61
CA ASN A 4 31.58 35.76 -0.05
C ASN A 4 30.50 35.44 -1.09
N SER A 5 30.70 34.37 -1.87
CA SER A 5 29.66 33.81 -2.73
C SER A 5 28.71 32.99 -1.86
N GLU A 6 27.72 33.66 -1.24
CA GLU A 6 26.58 33.00 -0.60
C GLU A 6 25.71 32.37 -1.69
N SER A 7 25.93 31.09 -1.97
CA SER A 7 25.01 30.27 -2.75
C SER A 7 23.73 30.05 -1.94
N ASN A 8 22.72 30.88 -2.20
CA ASN A 8 21.36 30.70 -1.72
C ASN A 8 20.77 29.44 -2.42
N TYR A 9 20.94 28.26 -1.81
CA TYR A 9 20.24 27.06 -2.24
C TYR A 9 18.77 27.20 -1.82
N THR A 10 17.93 27.68 -2.74
CA THR A 10 16.48 27.56 -2.60
C THR A 10 16.14 26.08 -2.66
N GLU A 11 15.91 25.46 -1.51
CA GLU A 11 15.48 24.06 -1.39
C GLU A 11 14.07 23.94 -1.98
N VAL A 12 14.00 23.69 -3.30
CA VAL A 12 12.74 23.43 -4.00
C VAL A 12 12.22 22.09 -3.51
N ARG A 13 11.31 22.13 -2.53
CA ARG A 13 10.63 20.93 -2.04
C ARG A 13 9.85 20.31 -3.19
N ALA A 14 10.31 19.16 -3.67
CA ALA A 14 9.62 18.39 -4.70
C ALA A 14 8.19 18.08 -4.25
N VAL A 15 7.22 18.56 -5.02
CA VAL A 15 5.81 18.21 -4.82
C VAL A 15 5.62 16.79 -5.35
N PRO A 16 4.94 15.89 -4.60
CA PRO A 16 4.68 14.55 -5.10
C PRO A 16 3.89 14.59 -6.41
N SER A 17 4.26 13.75 -7.36
CA SER A 17 3.62 13.67 -8.69
C SER A 17 2.14 13.27 -8.64
N VAL A 18 1.68 12.75 -7.49
CA VAL A 18 0.32 12.30 -7.27
C VAL A 18 -0.27 13.01 -6.05
N SER A 19 -1.39 13.68 -6.25
CA SER A 19 -2.15 14.35 -5.18
C SER A 19 -2.59 13.37 -4.09
N ARG A 20 -2.76 13.89 -2.89
CA ARG A 20 -3.15 13.09 -1.72
C ARG A 20 -4.48 12.37 -1.90
N ASP A 21 -5.45 13.02 -2.54
CA ASP A 21 -6.77 12.45 -2.82
C ASP A 21 -6.69 11.25 -3.76
N ARG A 22 -5.85 11.32 -4.80
CA ARG A 22 -5.60 10.18 -5.70
C ARG A 22 -5.00 8.99 -4.95
N TRP A 23 -4.11 9.23 -3.99
CA TRP A 23 -3.57 8.18 -3.13
C TRP A 23 -4.65 7.53 -2.26
N LEU A 24 -5.59 8.31 -1.74
CA LEU A 24 -6.72 7.78 -0.95
C LEU A 24 -7.66 6.93 -1.80
N GLU A 25 -7.99 7.40 -3.01
CA GLU A 25 -8.83 6.65 -3.95
C GLU A 25 -8.15 5.33 -4.37
N HIS A 26 -6.87 5.38 -4.72
CA HIS A 26 -6.10 4.17 -5.05
C HIS A 26 -6.06 3.19 -3.88
N ALA A 27 -5.83 3.70 -2.66
CA ALA A 27 -5.83 2.89 -1.45
C ALA A 27 -7.18 2.22 -1.19
N ARG A 28 -8.30 2.94 -1.38
CA ARG A 28 -9.65 2.37 -1.27
C ARG A 28 -9.88 1.25 -2.29
N LYS A 29 -9.55 1.49 -3.56
CA LYS A 29 -9.64 0.48 -4.63
C LYS A 29 -8.81 -0.77 -4.31
N LYS A 30 -7.66 -0.63 -3.65
CA LYS A 30 -6.85 -1.78 -3.20
C LYS A 30 -7.54 -2.53 -2.07
N LEU A 31 -8.06 -1.83 -1.07
CA LEU A 31 -8.78 -2.46 0.05
C LEU A 31 -10.05 -3.19 -0.42
N GLU A 32 -10.80 -2.62 -1.36
CA GLU A 32 -11.98 -3.26 -1.99
C GLU A 32 -11.63 -4.54 -2.75
N LYS A 33 -10.41 -4.63 -3.29
CA LYS A 33 -9.88 -5.85 -3.93
C LYS A 33 -9.37 -6.90 -2.93
N GLY A 34 -9.59 -6.69 -1.63
CA GLY A 34 -9.21 -7.63 -0.58
C GLY A 34 -7.77 -7.47 -0.08
N TYR A 35 -7.06 -6.39 -0.41
CA TYR A 35 -5.73 -6.16 0.13
C TYR A 35 -5.82 -5.81 1.62
N ALA A 36 -4.88 -6.32 2.41
CA ALA A 36 -4.66 -5.90 3.78
C ALA A 36 -3.68 -4.72 3.84
N LEU A 37 -3.98 -3.73 4.66
CA LEU A 37 -3.07 -2.62 4.93
C LEU A 37 -2.24 -2.92 6.17
N ILE A 38 -0.92 -2.99 6.02
CA ILE A 38 0.02 -3.22 7.11
C ILE A 38 0.76 -1.93 7.39
N VAL A 39 0.62 -1.41 8.61
CA VAL A 39 1.27 -0.15 9.03
C VAL A 39 2.28 -0.44 10.11
N SER A 40 3.54 -0.08 9.88
CA SER A 40 4.56 -0.17 10.92
C SER A 40 4.51 1.06 11.81
N GLU A 41 4.45 0.83 13.11
CA GLU A 41 4.50 1.89 14.12
C GLU A 41 5.91 2.44 14.30
N LYS A 42 6.94 1.61 14.04
CA LYS A 42 8.35 1.98 14.26
C LYS A 42 8.99 2.68 13.08
N ARG A 43 8.75 2.18 11.85
CA ARG A 43 9.50 2.59 10.66
C ARG A 43 8.79 3.64 9.79
N LYS A 44 7.62 4.14 10.20
CA LYS A 44 6.79 5.09 9.43
C LYS A 44 6.57 4.65 7.98
N ASN A 45 6.45 3.35 7.75
CA ASN A 45 6.12 2.75 6.46
C ASN A 45 4.73 2.11 6.52
N ALA A 46 4.12 1.95 5.36
CA ALA A 46 2.87 1.22 5.20
C ALA A 46 2.94 0.44 3.89
N ASN A 47 2.36 -0.76 3.86
CA ASN A 47 2.29 -1.59 2.67
C ASN A 47 0.90 -2.19 2.54
N PHE A 48 0.44 -2.35 1.30
CA PHE A 48 -0.66 -3.25 0.99
C PHE A 48 -0.11 -4.66 0.78
N TYR A 49 -0.87 -5.66 1.19
CA TYR A 49 -0.54 -7.06 1.01
C TYR A 49 -1.75 -7.82 0.51
N LEU A 50 -1.57 -8.65 -0.51
CA LEU A 50 -2.57 -9.60 -0.97
C LEU A 50 -1.91 -10.95 -1.21
N ALA A 51 -2.50 -12.02 -0.71
CA ALA A 51 -2.05 -13.38 -0.99
C ALA A 51 -2.06 -13.62 -2.51
N GLY A 52 -0.97 -14.20 -3.05
CA GLY A 52 -0.78 -14.40 -4.49
C GLY A 52 -0.23 -13.20 -5.27
N ARG A 53 -0.31 -11.96 -4.75
CA ARG A 53 0.26 -10.77 -5.43
C ARG A 53 1.43 -10.14 -4.67
N GLY A 54 1.52 -10.37 -3.36
CA GLY A 54 2.61 -9.87 -2.53
C GLY A 54 2.40 -8.45 -2.02
N TYR A 55 3.52 -7.75 -1.79
CA TYR A 55 3.55 -6.44 -1.15
C TYR A 55 3.57 -5.29 -2.15
N GLU A 56 2.74 -4.28 -1.89
CA GLU A 56 2.76 -3.01 -2.62
C GLU A 56 2.96 -1.85 -1.65
N THR A 57 3.70 -0.83 -2.07
CA THR A 57 4.01 0.30 -1.20
C THR A 57 2.79 1.20 -0.98
N CYS A 58 2.62 1.68 0.24
CA CYS A 58 1.60 2.66 0.59
C CYS A 58 2.26 3.84 1.32
N GLN A 59 1.86 5.06 0.97
CA GLN A 59 2.31 6.22 1.72
C GLN A 59 1.78 6.16 3.16
N HIS A 60 2.68 6.22 4.13
CA HIS A 60 2.31 6.14 5.55
C HIS A 60 1.32 7.24 5.97
N LYS A 61 1.45 8.45 5.41
CA LYS A 61 0.50 9.55 5.64
C LYS A 61 -0.92 9.23 5.12
N THR A 62 -1.04 8.46 4.06
CA THR A 62 -2.32 8.02 3.49
C THR A 62 -2.93 6.91 4.34
N ALA A 63 -2.11 5.94 4.77
CA ALA A 63 -2.53 4.89 5.69
C ALA A 63 -3.11 5.45 7.00
N LEU A 64 -2.45 6.43 7.61
CA LEU A 64 -2.95 7.10 8.82
C LEU A 64 -4.28 7.83 8.58
N LEU A 65 -4.48 8.41 7.39
CA LEU A 65 -5.74 9.06 7.04
C LEU A 65 -6.88 8.04 6.91
N LEU A 66 -6.64 6.89 6.28
CA LEU A 66 -7.63 5.82 6.18
C LEU A 66 -8.07 5.31 7.57
N ILE A 67 -7.10 5.13 8.47
CA ILE A 67 -7.36 4.75 9.86
C ILE A 67 -8.19 5.83 10.56
N LYS A 68 -7.78 7.10 10.44
CA LYS A 68 -8.49 8.23 11.07
C LYS A 68 -9.91 8.43 10.53
N GLN A 69 -10.13 8.14 9.24
CA GLN A 69 -11.45 8.21 8.60
C GLN A 69 -12.34 7.00 8.93
N GLY A 70 -11.81 5.97 9.63
CA GLY A 70 -12.56 4.76 9.93
C GLY A 70 -12.80 3.84 8.73
N VAL A 71 -12.17 4.12 7.58
CA VAL A 71 -12.29 3.31 6.35
C VAL A 71 -11.74 1.91 6.58
N VAL A 72 -10.72 1.79 7.44
CA VAL A 72 -10.10 0.52 7.80
C VAL A 72 -10.17 0.26 9.29
N LYS A 73 -10.32 -1.01 9.66
CA LYS A 73 -10.37 -1.49 11.04
C LYS A 73 -9.20 -2.40 11.33
N LYS A 74 -8.65 -2.30 12.54
CA LYS A 74 -7.59 -3.18 13.02
C LYS A 74 -8.12 -4.63 13.03
N ALA A 75 -7.46 -5.49 12.29
CA ALA A 75 -7.81 -6.90 12.17
C ALA A 75 -6.81 -7.81 12.89
N GLY A 76 -5.54 -7.41 12.98
CA GLY A 76 -4.52 -8.26 13.59
C GLY A 76 -3.15 -7.62 13.69
N LYS A 77 -2.13 -8.47 13.87
CA LYS A 77 -0.73 -8.08 13.97
C LYS A 77 0.10 -8.96 13.05
N HIS A 78 1.02 -8.33 12.34
CA HIS A 78 1.98 -8.95 11.45
C HIS A 78 3.40 -8.60 11.94
N HIS A 79 4.42 -9.37 11.54
CA HIS A 79 5.80 -9.09 11.95
C HIS A 79 6.29 -7.70 11.51
N LEU A 80 5.73 -7.16 10.42
CA LEU A 80 6.03 -5.81 9.92
C LEU A 80 5.24 -4.69 10.62
N GLY A 81 4.14 -4.99 11.30
CA GLY A 81 3.27 -3.96 11.87
C GLY A 81 1.85 -4.41 12.18
N VAL A 82 0.95 -3.44 12.35
CA VAL A 82 -0.47 -3.70 12.63
C VAL A 82 -1.21 -3.88 11.32
N VAL A 83 -2.07 -4.90 11.25
CA VAL A 83 -2.88 -5.21 10.06
C VAL A 83 -4.24 -4.56 10.19
N TYR A 84 -4.63 -3.85 9.13
CA TYR A 84 -5.92 -3.19 8.97
C TYR A 84 -6.62 -3.75 7.72
N LEU A 85 -7.90 -4.05 7.86
CA LEU A 85 -8.77 -4.49 6.77
C LEU A 85 -9.84 -3.43 6.51
N LEU A 86 -10.50 -3.50 5.36
CA LEU A 86 -11.64 -2.64 5.04
C LEU A 86 -12.73 -2.81 6.12
N SER A 87 -13.24 -1.70 6.65
CA SER A 87 -14.34 -1.74 7.63
C SER A 87 -15.67 -2.01 6.92
N ASP A 88 -16.52 -2.87 7.49
CA ASP A 88 -17.90 -3.05 7.03
C ASP A 88 -18.74 -1.77 7.19
N ASP A 89 -18.38 -0.95 8.19
CA ASP A 89 -18.97 0.36 8.49
C ASP A 89 -18.40 1.51 7.65
N ALA A 90 -17.50 1.22 6.69
CA ALA A 90 -17.03 2.22 5.75
C ALA A 90 -18.18 2.58 4.79
N LYS A 91 -19.19 3.31 5.29
CA LYS A 91 -20.18 3.98 4.45
C LYS A 91 -19.39 4.90 3.54
N ILE A 92 -19.30 4.44 2.29
CA ILE A 92 -18.64 5.08 1.19
C ILE A 92 -19.32 6.44 0.99
N VAL A 93 -18.83 7.48 1.69
CA VAL A 93 -19.07 8.86 1.29
C VAL A 93 -18.09 9.10 0.14
N LEU A 94 -18.43 8.54 -1.02
CA LEU A 94 -17.88 9.04 -2.28
C LEU A 94 -18.37 10.48 -2.39
N PRO A 95 -17.47 11.47 -2.63
CA PRO A 95 -17.97 12.71 -3.19
C PRO A 95 -18.73 12.34 -4.48
N PRO A 96 -19.91 12.94 -4.74
CA PRO A 96 -20.66 12.63 -5.95
C PRO A 96 -19.73 12.77 -7.16
N ALA A 97 -19.84 11.82 -8.09
CA ALA A 97 -19.13 11.90 -9.37
C ALA A 97 -19.34 13.31 -9.95
N PRO A 98 -18.32 13.92 -10.59
CA PRO A 98 -18.52 15.19 -11.26
C PRO A 98 -19.70 15.04 -12.22
N VAL A 99 -20.75 15.84 -11.99
CA VAL A 99 -21.87 15.94 -12.92
C VAL A 99 -21.26 16.47 -14.20
N ILE A 100 -21.15 15.61 -15.21
CA ILE A 100 -20.87 16.04 -16.57
C ILE A 100 -22.10 16.87 -16.93
N VAL A 101 -21.96 18.19 -16.85
CA VAL A 101 -22.93 19.10 -17.43
C VAL A 101 -22.86 18.84 -18.92
N ASP A 102 -23.90 18.19 -19.41
CA ASP A 102 -24.23 18.05 -20.82
C ASP A 102 -24.46 19.48 -21.33
N ASP A 103 -23.38 20.12 -21.76
CA ASP A 103 -23.41 21.37 -22.51
C ASP A 103 -23.57 20.94 -23.97
N ASP A 104 -24.81 21.01 -24.42
CA ASP A 104 -25.28 20.80 -25.79
C ASP A 104 -24.53 21.78 -26.72
N ASP A 105 -23.50 21.32 -27.42
CA ASP A 105 -23.00 21.94 -28.67
C ASP A 105 -22.17 20.94 -29.50
N ASP A 106 -22.83 20.44 -30.55
CA ASP A 106 -22.35 20.25 -31.93
C ASP A 106 -21.18 19.29 -32.30
N GLU A 107 -21.51 18.45 -33.30
CA GLU A 107 -20.67 17.88 -34.37
C GLU A 107 -19.59 16.78 -34.12
N THR A 108 -19.95 15.55 -34.57
CA THR A 108 -19.09 14.51 -35.20
C THR A 108 -18.04 13.82 -34.29
N THR A 109 -17.89 12.50 -34.26
CA THR A 109 -17.75 11.53 -35.36
C THR A 109 -18.19 10.15 -34.87
N ALA A 110 -18.84 9.39 -35.75
CA ALA A 110 -19.01 7.96 -35.59
C ALA A 110 -17.66 7.27 -35.83
N ASP A 111 -17.11 6.63 -34.81
CA ASP A 111 -16.69 5.21 -34.82
C ASP A 111 -16.08 4.87 -33.46
N SER A 112 -16.72 3.96 -32.72
CA SER A 112 -16.09 3.26 -31.59
C SER A 112 -16.74 1.89 -31.54
N GLU A 113 -16.28 1.07 -32.47
CA GLU A 113 -16.13 -0.38 -32.35
C GLU A 113 -16.38 -0.94 -30.94
N SER A 114 -17.57 -1.54 -30.80
CA SER A 114 -17.99 -2.45 -29.72
C SER A 114 -16.94 -3.54 -29.51
N ASP A 115 -16.37 -3.65 -28.31
CA ASP A 115 -16.85 -4.54 -27.24
C ASP A 115 -17.30 -5.93 -27.75
N ALA A 116 -16.34 -6.86 -27.87
CA ALA A 116 -16.51 -8.30 -27.64
C ALA A 116 -15.17 -9.03 -27.87
N GLY A 117 -14.54 -9.53 -26.80
CA GLY A 117 -13.32 -10.33 -26.90
C GLY A 117 -12.98 -11.04 -25.59
N TYR A 118 -13.94 -11.81 -25.05
CA TYR A 118 -13.70 -12.81 -24.02
C TYR A 118 -13.27 -14.11 -24.71
N GLU A 119 -11.98 -14.43 -24.76
CA GLU A 119 -11.41 -15.80 -24.91
C GLU A 119 -9.92 -15.67 -24.53
N ASP A 120 -9.46 -16.29 -23.45
CA ASP A 120 -8.84 -17.61 -23.45
C ASP A 120 -7.32 -17.47 -23.20
N MET A 121 -6.89 -17.77 -21.98
CA MET A 121 -5.56 -18.31 -21.66
C MET A 121 -5.54 -18.68 -20.17
N LEU A 122 -6.24 -19.78 -19.89
CA LEU A 122 -6.08 -20.57 -18.67
C LEU A 122 -4.94 -21.55 -18.98
N ASP A 123 -3.70 -21.07 -18.88
CA ASP A 123 -2.52 -21.91 -19.08
C ASP A 123 -2.21 -22.62 -17.75
N GLU A 124 -2.61 -23.89 -17.69
CA GLU A 124 -2.12 -24.88 -16.74
C GLU A 124 -0.60 -25.01 -16.90
N LEU A 125 0.18 -24.42 -15.98
CA LEU A 125 1.50 -24.96 -15.66
C LEU A 125 1.42 -25.69 -14.32
N ASP A 126 1.07 -26.96 -14.46
CA ASP A 126 1.60 -28.06 -13.67
C ASP A 126 3.13 -28.06 -13.78
N ASP A 127 3.82 -27.78 -12.67
CA ASP A 127 5.24 -28.10 -12.53
C ASP A 127 5.44 -28.62 -11.10
N GLU A 128 5.26 -29.94 -10.98
CA GLU A 128 5.75 -30.73 -9.86
C GLU A 128 7.26 -30.50 -9.69
N VAL A 129 7.66 -29.93 -8.57
CA VAL A 129 8.97 -30.18 -7.98
C VAL A 129 8.79 -30.43 -6.49
N GLU A 130 8.62 -31.73 -6.16
CA GLU A 130 9.22 -32.28 -4.95
C GLU A 130 10.74 -32.11 -5.08
N ASP A 131 11.36 -31.38 -4.16
CA ASP A 131 12.58 -31.89 -3.56
C ASP A 131 12.71 -31.40 -2.12
N ASP A 132 13.06 -32.39 -1.32
CA ASP A 132 13.16 -32.50 0.12
C ASP A 132 14.55 -32.02 0.53
N ASP A 133 14.65 -31.16 1.54
CA ASP A 133 15.83 -31.15 2.39
C ASP A 133 15.44 -30.52 3.73
N GLU A 134 14.98 -31.41 4.61
CA GLU A 134 15.07 -31.26 6.06
C GLU A 134 16.55 -31.12 6.47
N GLU A 135 16.97 -29.94 6.94
CA GLU A 135 18.05 -29.88 7.93
C GLU A 135 17.53 -29.18 9.20
N ASP A 136 17.06 -30.04 10.09
CA ASP A 136 17.12 -29.95 11.53
C ASP A 136 18.59 -29.79 11.97
N ASP A 137 18.93 -28.74 12.73
CA ASP A 137 19.87 -28.93 13.82
C ASP A 137 19.59 -27.96 14.98
N GLU A 138 19.71 -28.54 16.15
CA GLU A 138 19.14 -28.16 17.43
C GLU A 138 19.92 -27.05 18.16
N GLU A 139 19.17 -26.39 19.04
CA GLU A 139 19.55 -25.62 20.23
C GLU A 139 20.99 -25.75 20.80
N GLU A 140 21.62 -24.62 21.15
CA GLU A 140 22.38 -24.55 22.42
C GLU A 140 22.11 -23.21 23.14
N ASP A 141 21.17 -23.31 24.08
CA ASP A 141 21.12 -22.62 25.36
C ASP A 141 22.51 -22.38 25.97
N LYS A 142 22.85 -21.12 26.25
CA LYS A 142 23.73 -20.79 27.39
C LYS A 142 23.11 -19.72 28.26
N THR A 143 22.31 -20.23 29.19
CA THR A 143 21.92 -19.58 30.43
C THR A 143 23.10 -18.98 31.25
N SER A 144 22.90 -17.73 31.67
CA SER A 144 23.16 -17.15 33.02
C SER A 144 24.47 -17.40 33.80
N ARG A 145 25.16 -16.30 34.17
CA ARG A 145 25.75 -16.10 35.52
C ARG A 145 26.02 -14.61 35.81
N THR A 146 25.08 -13.87 36.41
CA THR A 146 24.97 -13.40 37.82
C THR A 146 26.21 -12.83 38.52
N SER A 147 26.09 -11.58 39.00
CA SER A 147 26.66 -10.92 40.22
C SER A 147 28.20 -10.81 40.35
N SER A 148 28.84 -9.74 40.84
CA SER A 148 28.54 -8.73 41.88
C SER A 148 29.42 -7.47 41.59
N GLU A 149 29.05 -6.21 41.86
CA GLU A 149 29.06 -5.48 43.15
C GLU A 149 30.36 -5.57 43.99
N ASP A 150 30.83 -4.37 44.42
CA ASP A 150 31.90 -4.00 45.37
C ASP A 150 33.38 -4.04 44.93
N GLU A 151 33.97 -2.86 44.62
CA GLU A 151 34.74 -1.99 45.55
C GLU A 151 34.91 -0.56 44.99
#